data_AF-A0A1M6IGA9-F1
#
_entry.id   AF-A0A1M6IGA9-F1
#
_cell.length_a   1.000
_cell.length_b   1.000
_cell.length_c   1.000
_cell.angle_alpha   90.00
_cell.angle_beta   90.00
_cell.angle_gamma   90.00
#
_symmetry.space_group_name_H-M   'P 1'
#
loop_
_entity.id
_entity.type
_entity.pdbx_description
1 polymer ?
#
loop_
_entity_poly.entity_id
_entity_poly.type
_entity_poly.pdbx_seq_one_letter_code
_entity_poly.pdbx_strand_id
1 'polypeptide(L)'
;MKRTLSVGVASALLLGGAVLAAPSAQAAEPTTYAVMLLQPTRGNPDAQAHGINRRGDVVGTSMQDGLSVDGGGAATLWKSRSGRGTSISMNWPGEEAIDISGNGVVVGNYAMVSPRAFWRSGNTTTEIEHDGTTIRAKRISENGRAVLNIEYLNNRLFIATSPTAKVELAPPAASSAPAGAGISDNGRRVAGSATYRNASVPVLWNDGVPTRFALPAGAAHASISAVNDAGVSGGCASISATLTAFRFTANGSATRLPGLSGYTSACASAVSNNGTLAGTAFTRVDGDSRAVVWVDGAARNLNDQVAQRSGYTLLTAEDINASGQIVGTARLANGTTRGYIATPSTASSIYTAPGYHQFNGRLWRTNCEPYSQTSRCTTEIIATTVQVVGGRYQRVTGWTFNNLTYTPSAESLWVGNPLARTGSWTNQGRQWKTECKTPATGRNACRSYIYATVVSATAKPGGGYTYASSNQWLFNNIVHFS
;
A
#
# COMPACT_ATOMS: atom_id res chain seq x y z
N MET A 1 -18.70 27.96 -14.59
CA MET A 1 -20.08 27.70 -15.06
C MET A 1 -20.70 26.59 -14.21
N LYS A 2 -21.85 26.87 -13.58
CA LYS A 2 -22.57 25.96 -12.67
C LYS A 2 -22.99 24.69 -13.42
N ARG A 3 -22.28 23.57 -13.20
CA ARG A 3 -22.83 22.23 -13.49
C ARG A 3 -23.54 21.75 -12.23
N THR A 4 -24.86 21.66 -12.32
CA THR A 4 -25.73 20.96 -11.39
C THR A 4 -25.18 19.55 -11.15
N LEU A 5 -24.82 19.27 -9.89
CA LEU A 5 -24.41 17.95 -9.45
C LEU A 5 -25.62 17.01 -9.53
N SER A 6 -25.55 16.03 -10.43
CA SER A 6 -26.36 14.83 -10.36
C SER A 6 -25.94 14.04 -9.11
N VAL A 7 -26.74 14.17 -8.05
CA VAL A 7 -26.79 13.14 -7.00
C VAL A 7 -27.31 11.89 -7.72
N GLY A 8 -26.42 10.94 -8.01
CA GLY A 8 -26.81 9.66 -8.56
C GLY A 8 -27.78 8.98 -7.59
N VAL A 9 -29.05 8.97 -7.95
CA VAL A 9 -30.08 8.20 -7.26
C VAL A 9 -29.96 6.78 -7.78
N ALA A 10 -29.33 5.91 -6.99
CA ALA A 10 -29.66 4.50 -7.07
C ALA A 10 -31.00 4.34 -6.35
N SER A 11 -32.07 4.08 -7.10
CA SER A 11 -33.36 3.66 -6.55
C SER A 11 -33.20 2.27 -5.96
N ALA A 12 -32.75 2.19 -4.71
CA ALA A 12 -32.84 1.00 -3.88
C ALA A 12 -33.57 1.39 -2.60
N LEU A 13 -34.62 0.64 -2.25
CA LEU A 13 -35.22 0.68 -0.91
C LEU A 13 -34.10 0.43 0.11
N LEU A 14 -33.66 1.49 0.79
CA LEU A 14 -32.64 1.42 1.83
C LEU A 14 -33.29 0.91 3.12
N LEU A 15 -33.28 -0.41 3.28
CA LEU A 15 -33.65 -1.07 4.53
C LEU A 15 -32.40 -1.20 5.41
N GLY A 16 -32.14 -0.14 6.18
CA GLY A 16 -31.08 -0.14 7.20
C GLY A 16 -31.50 -0.98 8.41
N GLY A 17 -30.88 -2.14 8.59
CA GLY A 17 -31.05 -2.95 9.80
C GLY A 17 -30.31 -2.32 10.99
N ALA A 18 -30.97 -2.26 12.16
CA ALA A 18 -30.32 -1.89 13.41
C ALA A 18 -29.28 -2.95 13.79
N VAL A 19 -28.01 -2.54 13.89
CA VAL A 19 -26.91 -3.39 14.36
C VAL A 19 -27.03 -3.51 15.88
N LEU A 20 -27.32 -4.72 16.38
CA LEU A 20 -27.25 -5.01 17.82
C LEU A 20 -25.79 -4.90 18.28
N ALA A 21 -25.57 -4.19 19.39
CA ALA A 21 -24.27 -3.92 19.98
C ALA A 21 -23.52 -5.22 20.35
N ALA A 22 -22.25 -5.30 19.99
CA ALA A 22 -21.36 -6.41 20.34
C ALA A 22 -20.74 -6.22 21.75
N PRO A 23 -20.33 -7.32 22.43
CA PRO A 23 -19.73 -7.28 23.76
C PRO A 23 -18.29 -6.72 23.75
N SER A 24 -17.80 -6.47 24.96
CA SER A 24 -16.53 -5.84 25.34
C SER A 24 -15.24 -6.51 24.82
N ALA A 25 -14.29 -5.64 24.44
CA ALA A 25 -12.83 -5.82 24.32
C ALA A 25 -12.33 -7.25 24.03
N GLN A 26 -12.53 -7.68 22.78
CA GLN A 26 -11.77 -8.76 22.17
C GLN A 26 -10.30 -8.33 22.05
N ALA A 27 -9.35 -9.25 22.27
CA ALA A 27 -7.95 -9.05 21.88
C ALA A 27 -7.91 -8.51 20.44
N ALA A 28 -7.06 -7.51 20.16
CA ALA A 28 -7.03 -6.88 18.85
C ALA A 28 -6.88 -7.96 17.77
N GLU A 29 -7.91 -8.10 16.93
CA GLU A 29 -7.91 -9.06 15.83
C GLU A 29 -6.63 -8.83 14.99
N PRO A 30 -5.97 -9.91 14.52
CA PRO A 30 -4.80 -9.76 13.69
C PRO A 30 -5.12 -8.87 12.50
N THR A 31 -4.20 -7.96 12.18
CA THR A 31 -4.41 -6.99 11.10
C THR A 31 -4.69 -7.72 9.79
N THR A 32 -5.93 -7.60 9.31
CA THR A 32 -6.29 -8.07 7.98
C THR A 32 -6.02 -6.99 6.95
N TYR A 33 -5.89 -7.38 5.69
CA TYR A 33 -5.59 -6.48 4.58
C TYR A 33 -6.67 -6.59 3.51
N ALA A 34 -7.09 -5.43 3.00
CA ALA A 34 -7.79 -5.33 1.73
C ALA A 34 -6.78 -5.26 0.60
N VAL A 35 -6.96 -6.12 -0.40
CA VAL A 35 -6.08 -6.18 -1.56
C VAL A 35 -6.78 -5.62 -2.79
N MET A 36 -6.10 -4.71 -3.47
CA MET A 36 -6.46 -4.25 -4.81
C MET A 36 -5.36 -4.65 -5.79
N LEU A 37 -5.76 -5.35 -6.86
CA LEU A 37 -4.87 -5.72 -7.96
C LEU A 37 -4.71 -4.54 -8.93
N LEU A 38 -3.48 -4.27 -9.31
CA LEU A 38 -3.08 -3.14 -10.15
C LEU A 38 -3.07 -3.57 -11.62
N GLN A 39 -3.82 -2.84 -12.45
CA GLN A 39 -4.05 -3.18 -13.85
C GLN A 39 -2.85 -2.80 -14.71
N PRO A 40 -2.37 -3.70 -15.59
CA PRO A 40 -1.28 -3.37 -16.51
C PRO A 40 -1.70 -2.31 -17.53
N THR A 41 -0.71 -1.71 -18.19
CA THR A 41 -0.91 -0.68 -19.23
C THR A 41 -0.41 -1.15 -20.60
N ARG A 42 -0.70 -0.38 -21.66
CA ARG A 42 -0.25 -0.66 -23.04
C ARG A 42 -0.63 -2.05 -23.59
N GLY A 43 -1.72 -2.64 -23.10
CA GLY A 43 -2.14 -3.99 -23.51
C GLY A 43 -1.27 -5.12 -22.97
N ASN A 44 -0.31 -4.80 -22.08
CA ASN A 44 0.55 -5.80 -21.47
C ASN A 44 -0.25 -6.78 -20.60
N PRO A 45 0.07 -8.09 -20.65
CA PRO A 45 -0.59 -9.10 -19.83
C PRO A 45 -0.17 -9.05 -18.37
N ASP A 46 0.99 -8.50 -18.02
CA ASP A 46 1.61 -8.57 -16.69
C ASP A 46 1.91 -7.19 -16.09
N ALA A 47 1.92 -7.12 -14.76
CA ALA A 47 2.38 -5.97 -14.01
C ALA A 47 3.08 -6.37 -12.70
N GLN A 48 4.05 -5.58 -12.28
CA GLN A 48 4.74 -5.66 -11.00
C GLN A 48 4.72 -4.30 -10.30
N ALA A 49 4.59 -4.30 -8.98
CA ALA A 49 4.66 -3.10 -8.15
C ALA A 49 5.94 -3.11 -7.33
N HIS A 50 6.68 -1.99 -7.36
CA HIS A 50 8.03 -1.89 -6.81
C HIS A 50 8.14 -0.92 -5.63
N GLY A 51 7.48 0.23 -5.71
CA GLY A 51 7.57 1.28 -4.68
C GLY A 51 6.24 1.97 -4.43
N ILE A 52 6.04 2.46 -3.20
CA ILE A 52 4.83 3.14 -2.76
C ILE A 52 5.15 4.34 -1.86
N ASN A 53 4.63 5.52 -2.18
CA ASN A 53 4.77 6.67 -1.29
C ASN A 53 3.73 6.69 -0.15
N ARG A 54 3.90 7.61 0.80
CA ARG A 54 2.97 7.87 1.90
C ARG A 54 1.54 8.25 1.49
N ARG A 55 1.33 8.68 0.23
CA ARG A 55 -0.02 8.99 -0.31
C ARG A 55 -0.72 7.74 -0.85
N GLY A 56 0.00 6.63 -0.97
CA GLY A 56 -0.45 5.40 -1.61
C GLY A 56 -0.37 5.46 -3.15
N ASP A 57 0.42 6.37 -3.72
CA ASP A 57 0.78 6.27 -5.13
C ASP A 57 1.80 5.15 -5.28
N VAL A 58 1.56 4.23 -6.21
CA VAL A 58 2.38 3.04 -6.44
C VAL A 58 3.04 3.14 -7.81
N VAL A 59 4.31 2.75 -7.92
CA VAL A 59 5.01 2.65 -9.19
C VAL A 59 5.57 1.26 -9.42
N GLY A 60 5.88 0.97 -10.68
CA GLY A 60 6.42 -0.32 -11.10
C GLY A 60 6.44 -0.44 -12.61
N THR A 61 6.22 -1.66 -13.09
CA THR A 61 6.40 -2.03 -14.50
C THR A 61 5.20 -2.82 -15.00
N SER A 62 4.69 -2.47 -16.19
CA SER A 62 3.80 -3.35 -16.98
C SER A 62 4.63 -4.01 -18.08
N MET A 63 4.47 -5.31 -18.32
CA MET A 63 5.38 -6.05 -19.20
C MET A 63 4.68 -7.16 -19.99
N GLN A 64 5.31 -7.57 -21.08
CA GLN A 64 4.93 -8.76 -21.83
C GLN A 64 5.46 -10.01 -21.11
N ASP A 65 4.72 -11.12 -21.23
CA ASP A 65 5.00 -12.38 -20.53
C ASP A 65 6.48 -12.79 -20.61
N GLY A 66 7.05 -13.19 -19.47
CA GLY A 66 8.39 -13.79 -19.37
C GLY A 66 9.59 -12.88 -19.67
N LEU A 67 9.41 -11.59 -20.01
CA LEU A 67 10.52 -10.68 -20.31
C LEU A 67 10.78 -9.70 -19.16
N SER A 68 11.57 -10.15 -18.17
CA SER A 68 12.21 -9.24 -17.22
C SER A 68 13.53 -8.72 -17.81
N VAL A 69 13.77 -7.42 -17.58
CA VAL A 69 15.01 -6.64 -17.72
C VAL A 69 15.49 -6.16 -19.10
N ASP A 70 15.31 -6.86 -20.23
CA ASP A 70 16.00 -6.48 -21.48
C ASP A 70 15.11 -6.08 -22.68
N GLY A 71 13.94 -5.43 -22.45
CA GLY A 71 13.35 -4.60 -23.52
C GLY A 71 11.83 -4.46 -23.64
N GLY A 72 11.02 -5.05 -22.75
CA GLY A 72 9.55 -5.04 -22.89
C GLY A 72 8.76 -4.21 -21.86
N GLY A 73 9.43 -3.65 -20.85
CA GLY A 73 8.78 -2.97 -19.73
C GLY A 73 8.22 -1.58 -20.08
N ALA A 74 7.06 -1.26 -19.51
CA ALA A 74 6.47 0.06 -19.48
C ALA A 74 6.37 0.55 -18.04
N ALA A 75 7.18 1.55 -17.68
CA ALA A 75 7.09 2.22 -16.39
C ALA A 75 5.66 2.69 -16.15
N THR A 76 5.10 2.35 -14.99
CA THR A 76 3.68 2.53 -14.71
C THR A 76 3.48 3.18 -13.35
N LEU A 77 2.52 4.11 -13.29
CA LEU A 77 2.01 4.73 -12.07
C LEU A 77 0.58 4.26 -11.81
N TRP A 78 0.32 3.77 -10.60
CA TRP A 78 -1.02 3.44 -10.11
C TRP A 78 -1.40 4.34 -8.94
N LYS A 79 -2.68 4.72 -8.89
CA LYS A 79 -3.27 5.38 -7.72
C LYS A 79 -3.96 4.35 -6.85
N SER A 80 -3.73 4.39 -5.52
CA SER A 80 -4.28 3.46 -4.52
C SER A 80 -5.80 3.28 -4.52
N ARG A 81 -6.57 4.14 -5.21
CA ARG A 81 -8.04 4.11 -5.20
C ARG A 81 -8.68 3.65 -6.50
N SER A 82 -7.94 3.63 -7.61
CA SER A 82 -8.49 3.22 -8.91
C SER A 82 -7.92 1.89 -9.39
N GLY A 83 -6.70 1.53 -8.95
CA GLY A 83 -5.97 0.38 -9.48
C GLY A 83 -5.66 0.46 -10.97
N ARG A 84 -6.04 1.56 -11.66
CA ARG A 84 -5.81 1.76 -13.09
C ARG A 84 -4.43 2.36 -13.28
N GLY A 85 -3.58 1.64 -14.00
CA GLY A 85 -2.24 2.09 -14.34
C GLY A 85 -2.28 3.22 -15.37
N THR A 86 -1.37 4.16 -15.23
CA THR A 86 -1.02 5.14 -16.26
C THR A 86 0.42 4.90 -16.65
N SER A 87 0.66 4.69 -17.94
CA SER A 87 2.02 4.54 -18.43
C SER A 87 2.77 5.86 -18.32
N ILE A 88 3.96 5.80 -17.75
CA ILE A 88 4.92 6.89 -17.69
C ILE A 88 5.80 6.76 -18.93
N SER A 89 5.26 7.07 -20.11
CA SER A 89 6.01 6.93 -21.37
C SER A 89 7.19 7.89 -21.42
N MET A 90 8.39 7.37 -21.64
CA MET A 90 9.62 8.15 -21.75
C MET A 90 10.28 8.02 -23.13
N ASN A 91 9.65 7.28 -24.06
CA ASN A 91 10.17 6.95 -25.39
C ASN A 91 11.55 6.27 -25.34
N TRP A 92 11.81 5.53 -24.25
CA TRP A 92 13.04 4.76 -24.06
C TRP A 92 12.71 3.25 -24.04
N PRO A 93 13.68 2.39 -24.38
CA PRO A 93 13.45 0.94 -24.35
C PRO A 93 13.44 0.41 -22.91
N GLY A 94 12.58 -0.58 -22.62
CA GLY A 94 12.61 -1.33 -21.35
C GLY A 94 12.50 -0.48 -20.09
N GLU A 95 11.48 0.39 -20.03
CA GLU A 95 11.29 1.34 -18.94
C GLU A 95 10.70 0.67 -17.69
N GLU A 96 11.26 0.98 -16.52
CA GLU A 96 10.80 0.53 -15.22
C GLU A 96 10.83 1.67 -14.20
N ALA A 97 9.72 1.93 -13.53
CA ALA A 97 9.69 2.85 -12.39
C ALA A 97 9.97 2.07 -11.10
N ILE A 98 11.00 2.49 -10.37
CA ILE A 98 11.50 1.74 -9.20
C ILE A 98 10.85 2.24 -7.92
N ASP A 99 10.73 3.56 -7.78
CA ASP A 99 10.23 4.15 -6.53
C ASP A 99 9.68 5.57 -6.75
N ILE A 100 8.85 6.04 -5.82
CA ILE A 100 8.15 7.31 -5.88
C ILE A 100 8.19 8.01 -4.52
N SER A 101 8.52 9.29 -4.55
CA SER A 101 8.58 10.12 -3.35
C SER A 101 7.23 10.71 -2.96
N GLY A 102 7.17 11.30 -1.78
CA GLY A 102 5.99 11.92 -1.20
C GLY A 102 5.53 13.20 -1.91
N ASN A 103 6.33 13.78 -2.80
CA ASN A 103 5.94 14.88 -3.68
C ASN A 103 5.61 14.42 -5.11
N GLY A 104 5.73 13.12 -5.41
CA GLY A 104 5.40 12.54 -6.70
C GLY A 104 6.57 12.47 -7.69
N VAL A 105 7.81 12.77 -7.26
CA VAL A 105 8.99 12.46 -8.08
C VAL A 105 9.17 10.95 -8.17
N VAL A 106 9.31 10.44 -9.39
CA VAL A 106 9.56 9.01 -9.67
C VAL A 106 10.99 8.85 -10.14
N VAL A 107 11.68 7.84 -9.62
CA VAL A 107 12.96 7.38 -10.17
C VAL A 107 12.80 5.98 -10.74
N GLY A 108 13.60 5.67 -11.75
CA GLY A 108 13.56 4.36 -12.35
C GLY A 108 14.72 4.11 -13.28
N ASN A 109 14.65 2.98 -13.96
CA ASN A 109 15.68 2.50 -14.86
C ASN A 109 15.11 2.27 -16.25
N TYR A 110 15.98 2.29 -17.25
CA TYR A 110 15.64 1.88 -18.61
C TYR A 110 16.84 1.22 -19.27
N ALA A 111 16.55 0.37 -20.25
CA ALA A 111 17.56 -0.41 -20.95
C ALA A 111 17.96 0.28 -22.25
N MET A 112 19.25 0.55 -22.41
CA MET A 112 19.90 0.74 -23.71
C MET A 112 20.91 -0.40 -23.91
N VAL A 113 22.01 -0.15 -24.64
CA VAL A 113 23.20 -1.04 -24.64
C VAL A 113 23.74 -1.26 -23.21
N SER A 114 23.53 -0.30 -22.30
CA SER A 114 23.80 -0.44 -20.87
C SER A 114 22.67 0.16 -20.02
N PRO A 115 22.50 -0.29 -18.75
CA PRO A 115 21.49 0.25 -17.85
C PRO A 115 21.67 1.74 -17.59
N ARG A 116 20.58 2.49 -17.74
CA ARG A 116 20.46 3.92 -17.44
C ARG A 116 19.37 4.16 -16.40
N ALA A 117 19.39 5.35 -15.81
CA ALA A 117 18.47 5.76 -14.76
C ALA A 117 17.83 7.11 -15.08
N PHE A 118 16.59 7.29 -14.65
CA PHE A 118 15.83 8.49 -14.90
C PHE A 118 15.24 9.09 -13.64
N TRP A 119 14.95 10.37 -13.73
CA TRP A 119 14.27 11.17 -12.74
C TRP A 119 13.08 11.86 -13.39
N ARG A 120 11.89 11.63 -12.86
CA ARG A 120 10.66 12.25 -13.35
C ARG A 120 10.06 13.16 -12.30
N SER A 121 9.86 14.43 -12.65
CA SER A 121 9.15 15.42 -11.85
C SER A 121 7.97 15.98 -12.63
N GLY A 122 6.75 15.78 -12.12
CA GLY A 122 5.53 16.10 -12.85
C GLY A 122 5.44 15.32 -14.17
N ASN A 123 5.45 16.05 -15.29
CA ASN A 123 5.42 15.46 -16.63
C ASN A 123 6.79 15.38 -17.32
N THR A 124 7.83 15.92 -16.69
CA THR A 124 9.19 15.96 -17.25
C THR A 124 9.98 14.78 -16.75
N THR A 125 10.53 14.00 -17.69
CA THR A 125 11.50 12.93 -17.41
C THR A 125 12.87 13.39 -17.90
N THR A 126 13.90 13.18 -17.10
CA THR A 126 15.29 13.51 -17.42
C THR A 126 16.19 12.33 -17.07
N GLU A 127 17.15 11.99 -17.93
CA GLU A 127 18.20 11.03 -17.61
C GLU A 127 19.06 11.58 -16.48
N ILE A 128 19.44 10.72 -15.53
CA ILE A 128 20.32 11.11 -14.43
C ILE A 128 21.76 11.08 -14.92
N GLU A 129 22.46 12.21 -14.79
CA GLU A 129 23.85 12.34 -15.22
C GLU A 129 24.76 11.40 -14.42
N HIS A 130 25.64 10.67 -15.12
CA HIS A 130 26.62 9.80 -14.50
C HIS A 130 27.93 9.74 -15.27
N ASP A 131 29.00 9.36 -14.57
CA ASP A 131 30.37 9.20 -15.09
C ASP A 131 30.79 7.71 -15.21
N GLY A 132 29.90 6.78 -14.83
CA GLY A 132 30.13 5.33 -14.93
C GLY A 132 29.76 4.70 -16.28
N THR A 133 30.00 3.39 -16.40
CA THR A 133 29.53 2.56 -17.53
C THR A 133 28.03 2.26 -17.41
N THR A 134 27.53 2.09 -16.17
CA THR A 134 26.12 1.86 -15.87
C THR A 134 25.67 2.71 -14.68
N ILE A 135 24.37 2.99 -14.63
CA ILE A 135 23.72 3.61 -13.47
C ILE A 135 22.39 2.89 -13.18
N ARG A 136 22.08 2.71 -11.89
CA ARG A 136 20.78 2.21 -11.43
C ARG A 136 20.23 3.05 -10.29
N ALA A 137 19.02 3.55 -10.45
CA ALA A 137 18.20 4.05 -9.36
C ALA A 137 17.69 2.87 -8.51
N LYS A 138 17.74 3.02 -7.18
CA LYS A 138 17.37 1.96 -6.23
C LYS A 138 16.13 2.29 -5.41
N ARG A 139 16.08 3.48 -4.83
CA ARG A 139 14.96 4.02 -4.02
C ARG A 139 14.98 5.54 -4.02
N ILE A 140 13.87 6.17 -3.68
CA ILE A 140 13.76 7.61 -3.41
C ILE A 140 12.97 7.83 -2.12
N SER A 141 13.53 8.63 -1.23
CA SER A 141 12.89 9.00 0.04
C SER A 141 11.66 9.90 -0.18
N GLU A 142 10.82 9.99 0.85
CA GLU A 142 9.62 10.82 0.86
C GLU A 142 9.92 12.31 0.60
N ASN A 143 11.11 12.78 0.97
CA ASN A 143 11.58 14.15 0.71
C ASN A 143 12.37 14.33 -0.59
N GLY A 144 12.45 13.31 -1.44
CA GLY A 144 13.00 13.42 -2.78
C GLY A 144 14.52 13.26 -2.88
N ARG A 145 15.16 12.51 -1.96
CA ARG A 145 16.57 12.09 -2.09
C ARG A 145 16.63 10.66 -2.63
N ALA A 146 17.29 10.45 -3.76
CA ALA A 146 17.36 9.15 -4.44
C ALA A 146 18.69 8.44 -4.21
N VAL A 147 18.66 7.13 -4.02
CA VAL A 147 19.83 6.26 -3.94
C VAL A 147 20.18 5.76 -5.34
N LEU A 148 21.44 5.96 -5.75
CA LEU A 148 21.96 5.53 -7.04
C LEU A 148 23.19 4.65 -6.85
N ASN A 149 23.25 3.57 -7.60
CA ASN A 149 24.46 2.76 -7.76
C ASN A 149 25.03 3.05 -9.16
N ILE A 150 26.29 3.47 -9.23
CA ILE A 150 27.00 3.76 -10.48
C ILE A 150 28.19 2.82 -10.58
N GLU A 151 28.28 2.08 -11.68
CA GLU A 151 29.35 1.13 -11.92
C GLU A 151 30.38 1.71 -12.88
N TYR A 152 31.67 1.47 -12.60
CA TYR A 152 32.76 1.71 -13.54
C TYR A 152 33.75 0.52 -13.45
N LEU A 153 34.89 0.69 -12.79
CA LEU A 153 35.78 -0.42 -12.40
C LEU A 153 35.35 -1.07 -11.08
N ASN A 154 34.66 -0.31 -10.23
CA ASN A 154 34.06 -0.75 -8.97
C ASN A 154 32.69 -0.07 -8.81
N ASN A 155 31.83 -0.63 -7.96
CA ASN A 155 30.55 -0.01 -7.65
C ASN A 155 30.75 1.23 -6.76
N ARG A 156 30.05 2.32 -7.08
CA ARG A 156 30.01 3.57 -6.31
C ARG A 156 28.57 3.86 -5.91
N LEU A 157 28.39 4.46 -4.74
CA LEU A 157 27.08 4.75 -4.15
C LEU A 157 26.88 6.26 -4.06
N PHE A 158 25.71 6.75 -4.48
CA PHE A 158 25.37 8.17 -4.42
C PHE A 158 23.99 8.42 -3.83
N ILE A 159 23.85 9.62 -3.27
CA ILE A 159 22.55 10.26 -3.06
C ILE A 159 22.38 11.41 -4.05
N ALA A 160 21.26 11.43 -4.77
CA ALA A 160 20.89 12.50 -5.67
C ALA A 160 19.65 13.27 -5.19
N THR A 161 19.64 14.58 -5.42
CA THR A 161 18.49 15.47 -5.17
C THR A 161 17.87 16.02 -6.45
N SER A 162 18.54 15.79 -7.59
CA SER A 162 18.07 16.14 -8.93
C SER A 162 18.80 15.25 -9.95
N PRO A 163 18.47 15.33 -11.26
CA PRO A 163 19.20 14.61 -12.30
C PRO A 163 20.70 14.96 -12.38
N THR A 164 21.11 16.13 -11.90
CA THR A 164 22.47 16.67 -12.04
C THR A 164 23.21 16.82 -10.71
N ALA A 165 22.48 16.91 -9.59
CA ALA A 165 23.05 17.08 -8.26
C ALA A 165 23.10 15.75 -7.50
N LYS A 166 24.31 15.22 -7.33
CA LYS A 166 24.59 13.97 -6.60
C LYS A 166 25.82 14.09 -5.70
N VAL A 167 25.80 13.38 -4.59
CA VAL A 167 26.88 13.28 -3.60
C VAL A 167 27.25 11.82 -3.42
N GLU A 168 28.54 11.51 -3.54
CA GLU A 168 29.05 10.16 -3.34
C GLU A 168 29.10 9.80 -1.84
N LEU A 169 28.73 8.56 -1.52
CA LEU A 169 28.83 7.99 -0.19
C LEU A 169 30.02 7.02 -0.16
N ALA A 170 31.05 7.38 0.60
CA ALA A 170 32.23 6.55 0.76
C ALA A 170 31.89 5.20 1.44
N PRO A 171 32.58 4.10 1.08
CA PRO A 171 32.47 2.85 1.83
C PRO A 171 33.08 3.00 3.25
N PRO A 172 32.73 2.10 4.19
CA PRO A 172 33.43 1.98 5.46
C PRO A 172 34.94 1.76 5.28
N ALA A 173 35.74 2.11 6.28
CA ALA A 173 37.19 1.89 6.27
C ALA A 173 37.55 0.41 6.01
N ALA A 174 38.53 0.17 5.14
CA ALA A 174 38.96 -1.16 4.67
C ALA A 174 37.87 -1.98 3.94
N SER A 175 36.80 -1.32 3.46
CA SER A 175 35.78 -1.91 2.60
C SER A 175 35.81 -1.30 1.20
N SER A 176 35.25 -1.99 0.21
CA SER A 176 35.15 -1.56 -1.18
C SER A 176 33.75 -1.85 -1.75
N ALA A 177 33.49 -1.40 -2.98
CA ALA A 177 32.26 -1.66 -3.73
C ALA A 177 30.96 -1.41 -2.92
N PRO A 178 30.75 -0.21 -2.34
CA PRO A 178 29.51 0.11 -1.63
C PRO A 178 28.32 0.02 -2.58
N ALA A 179 27.21 -0.55 -2.12
CA ALA A 179 25.96 -0.66 -2.86
C ALA A 179 24.78 -0.28 -1.97
N GLY A 180 23.99 0.70 -2.42
CA GLY A 180 22.76 1.11 -1.76
C GLY A 180 21.57 0.25 -2.18
N ALA A 181 20.66 0.04 -1.25
CA ALA A 181 19.42 -0.72 -1.45
C ALA A 181 18.18 0.03 -0.97
N GLY A 182 18.27 0.72 0.17
CA GLY A 182 17.15 1.41 0.80
C GLY A 182 17.51 2.80 1.32
N ILE A 183 16.49 3.63 1.54
CA ILE A 183 16.64 4.96 2.15
C ILE A 183 15.46 5.24 3.09
N SER A 184 15.71 5.92 4.21
CA SER A 184 14.64 6.32 5.13
C SER A 184 13.78 7.46 4.57
N ASP A 185 12.54 7.60 5.04
CA ASP A 185 11.58 8.63 4.57
C ASP A 185 12.16 10.05 4.65
N ASN A 186 12.91 10.36 5.71
CA ASN A 186 13.58 11.65 5.87
C ASN A 186 14.87 11.81 5.03
N GLY A 187 15.27 10.78 4.29
CA GLY A 187 16.40 10.78 3.36
C GLY A 187 17.79 10.89 4.01
N ARG A 188 17.89 10.77 5.34
CA ARG A 188 19.15 10.87 6.09
C ARG A 188 19.90 9.55 6.17
N ARG A 189 19.19 8.42 6.11
CA ARG A 189 19.80 7.09 6.24
C ARG A 189 19.72 6.30 4.96
N VAL A 190 20.84 5.74 4.54
CA VAL A 190 20.92 4.80 3.42
C VAL A 190 21.30 3.44 3.96
N ALA A 191 20.55 2.42 3.57
CA ALA A 191 20.82 1.03 3.85
C ALA A 191 21.45 0.36 2.64
N GLY A 192 22.37 -0.56 2.89
CA GLY A 192 22.96 -1.36 1.82
C GLY A 192 24.03 -2.31 2.30
N SER A 193 25.07 -2.46 1.48
CA SER A 193 26.21 -3.33 1.76
C SER A 193 27.52 -2.77 1.21
N ALA A 194 28.64 -3.36 1.63
CA ALA A 194 29.94 -3.17 1.02
C ALA A 194 30.72 -4.49 1.06
N THR A 195 31.81 -4.59 0.32
CA THR A 195 32.73 -5.74 0.38
C THR A 195 33.78 -5.53 1.46
N TYR A 196 33.92 -6.47 2.39
CA TYR A 196 34.95 -6.50 3.42
C TYR A 196 35.51 -7.91 3.57
N ARG A 197 36.83 -8.09 3.40
CA ARG A 197 37.49 -9.41 3.48
C ARG A 197 36.78 -10.50 2.66
N ASN A 198 36.42 -10.18 1.41
CA ASN A 198 35.70 -11.05 0.47
C ASN A 198 34.25 -11.41 0.87
N ALA A 199 33.68 -10.74 1.88
CA ALA A 199 32.27 -10.88 2.24
C ALA A 199 31.48 -9.61 1.95
N SER A 200 30.24 -9.75 1.46
CA SER A 200 29.26 -8.66 1.51
C SER A 200 28.81 -8.47 2.95
N VAL A 201 29.05 -7.28 3.50
CA VAL A 201 28.73 -6.89 4.87
C VAL A 201 27.64 -5.82 4.88
N PRO A 202 26.73 -5.82 5.87
CA PRO A 202 25.68 -4.82 5.95
C PRO A 202 26.28 -3.46 6.36
N VAL A 203 25.79 -2.40 5.72
CA VAL A 203 26.24 -1.04 5.99
C VAL A 203 25.05 -0.10 6.11
N LEU A 204 25.10 0.76 7.12
CA LEU A 204 24.17 1.87 7.32
C LEU A 204 24.96 3.18 7.20
N TRP A 205 24.59 4.03 6.24
CA TRP A 205 25.10 5.39 6.16
C TRP A 205 24.15 6.33 6.88
N ASN A 206 24.63 7.03 7.91
CA ASN A 206 23.88 8.07 8.62
C ASN A 206 24.45 9.44 8.23
N ASP A 207 23.66 10.25 7.51
CA ASP A 207 24.09 11.54 6.97
C ASP A 207 25.42 11.45 6.20
N GLY A 208 25.55 10.37 5.42
CA GLY A 208 26.74 10.06 4.61
C GLY A 208 27.90 9.39 5.36
N VAL A 209 27.81 9.25 6.69
CA VAL A 209 28.84 8.57 7.49
C VAL A 209 28.57 7.05 7.51
N PRO A 210 29.45 6.21 6.91
CA PRO A 210 29.25 4.77 6.86
C PRO A 210 29.52 4.09 8.21
N THR A 211 28.59 3.24 8.64
CA THR A 211 28.79 2.28 9.73
C THR A 211 28.66 0.87 9.18
N ARG A 212 29.76 0.11 9.16
CA ARG A 212 29.75 -1.32 8.84
C ARG A 212 29.22 -2.11 10.04
N PHE A 213 28.23 -2.97 9.82
CA PHE A 213 27.74 -3.89 10.85
C PHE A 213 28.51 -5.20 10.82
N ALA A 214 28.53 -5.88 11.97
CA ALA A 214 29.04 -7.25 12.04
C ALA A 214 28.10 -8.20 11.28
N LEU A 215 28.66 -9.27 10.72
CA LEU A 215 27.85 -10.35 10.18
C LEU A 215 27.09 -11.04 11.33
N PRO A 216 25.81 -11.38 11.15
CA PRO A 216 25.11 -12.26 12.07
C PRO A 216 25.87 -13.57 12.29
N ALA A 217 25.75 -14.17 13.47
CA ALA A 217 26.46 -15.41 13.79
C ALA A 217 26.20 -16.50 12.75
N GLY A 218 27.28 -17.09 12.21
CA GLY A 218 27.22 -18.14 11.18
C GLY A 218 26.93 -17.64 9.75
N ALA A 219 26.78 -16.33 9.53
CA ALA A 219 26.55 -15.78 8.20
C ALA A 219 27.85 -15.62 7.40
N ALA A 220 27.82 -16.01 6.12
CA ALA A 220 28.91 -15.75 5.17
C ALA A 220 28.78 -14.36 4.54
N HIS A 221 27.54 -13.91 4.33
CA HIS A 221 27.19 -12.63 3.72
C HIS A 221 25.93 -12.07 4.38
N ALA A 222 25.81 -10.75 4.46
CA ALA A 222 24.58 -10.10 4.87
C ALA A 222 24.45 -8.70 4.26
N SER A 223 23.23 -8.26 4.04
CA SER A 223 22.92 -6.93 3.53
C SER A 223 21.67 -6.37 4.21
N ILE A 224 21.55 -5.04 4.20
CA ILE A 224 20.34 -4.34 4.62
C ILE A 224 19.60 -3.90 3.35
N SER A 225 18.34 -4.28 3.23
CA SER A 225 17.47 -3.95 2.09
C SER A 225 16.71 -2.65 2.31
N ALA A 226 16.31 -2.35 3.56
CA ALA A 226 15.53 -1.16 3.90
C ALA A 226 15.86 -0.60 5.29
N VAL A 227 15.55 0.68 5.50
CA VAL A 227 15.75 1.39 6.77
C VAL A 227 14.67 2.44 6.99
N ASN A 228 14.23 2.60 8.23
CA ASN A 228 13.29 3.65 8.62
C ASN A 228 13.96 4.85 9.31
N ASP A 229 13.18 5.88 9.68
CA ASP A 229 13.69 7.11 10.29
C ASP A 229 14.24 6.94 11.72
N ALA A 230 14.05 5.78 12.35
CA ALA A 230 14.69 5.43 13.61
C ALA A 230 16.01 4.66 13.41
N GLY A 231 16.38 4.33 12.17
CA GLY A 231 17.51 3.46 11.86
C GLY A 231 17.23 1.97 12.11
N VAL A 232 15.96 1.60 12.31
CA VAL A 232 15.55 0.19 12.29
C VAL A 232 15.54 -0.28 10.84
N SER A 233 16.13 -1.45 10.63
CA SER A 233 16.45 -1.94 9.30
C SER A 233 16.03 -3.39 9.10
N GLY A 234 15.64 -3.72 7.88
CA GLY A 234 15.35 -5.07 7.42
C GLY A 234 16.36 -5.52 6.37
N GLY A 235 16.69 -6.81 6.36
CA GLY A 235 17.53 -7.39 5.32
C GLY A 235 17.64 -8.90 5.43
N CYS A 236 18.69 -9.45 4.83
CA CYS A 236 18.93 -10.89 4.84
C CYS A 236 20.41 -11.22 5.04
N ALA A 237 20.65 -12.43 5.56
CA ALA A 237 21.97 -13.01 5.70
C ALA A 237 21.98 -14.45 5.16
N SER A 238 23.06 -14.83 4.47
CA SER A 238 23.27 -16.20 4.01
C SER A 238 23.92 -17.03 5.11
N ILE A 239 23.17 -17.99 5.65
CA ILE A 239 23.60 -18.92 6.70
C ILE A 239 23.40 -20.34 6.16
N SER A 240 24.49 -21.11 6.05
CA SER A 240 24.45 -22.47 5.48
C SER A 240 23.69 -22.56 4.15
N ALA A 241 24.01 -21.65 3.21
CA ALA A 241 23.37 -21.51 1.90
C ALA A 241 21.88 -21.15 1.90
N THR A 242 21.31 -20.76 3.04
CA THR A 242 19.92 -20.34 3.19
C THR A 242 19.85 -18.84 3.49
N LEU A 243 18.94 -18.12 2.83
CA LEU A 243 18.71 -16.70 3.14
C LEU A 243 17.79 -16.58 4.35
N THR A 244 18.32 -16.00 5.43
CA THR A 244 17.59 -15.77 6.68
C THR A 244 17.29 -14.28 6.83
N ALA A 245 16.05 -13.93 7.16
CA ALA A 245 15.64 -12.55 7.38
C ALA A 245 16.13 -12.04 8.74
N PHE A 246 16.60 -10.80 8.78
CA PHE A 246 17.07 -10.14 9.99
C PHE A 246 16.48 -8.74 10.14
N ARG A 247 16.23 -8.36 11.39
CA ARG A 247 16.02 -6.98 11.82
C ARG A 247 17.31 -6.46 12.43
N PHE A 248 17.75 -5.28 12.00
CA PHE A 248 18.91 -4.59 12.55
C PHE A 248 18.47 -3.34 13.32
N THR A 249 19.14 -3.04 14.43
CA THR A 249 19.04 -1.73 15.08
C THR A 249 19.97 -0.73 14.40
N ALA A 250 19.82 0.56 14.71
CA ALA A 250 20.68 1.63 14.19
C ALA A 250 22.18 1.42 14.51
N ASN A 251 22.48 0.68 15.58
CA ASN A 251 23.83 0.37 16.03
C ASN A 251 24.34 -1.00 15.50
N GLY A 252 23.56 -1.66 14.63
CA GLY A 252 23.96 -2.91 13.98
C GLY A 252 23.70 -4.19 14.76
N SER A 253 22.96 -4.13 15.87
CA SER A 253 22.51 -5.35 16.55
C SER A 253 21.51 -6.08 15.68
N ALA A 254 21.80 -7.35 15.35
CA ALA A 254 21.01 -8.17 14.45
C ALA A 254 20.13 -9.15 15.23
N THR A 255 18.82 -9.12 15.00
CA THR A 255 17.85 -10.08 15.52
C THR A 255 17.32 -10.92 14.37
N ARG A 256 17.47 -12.25 14.48
CA ARG A 256 16.91 -13.19 13.50
C ARG A 256 15.39 -13.11 13.53
N LEU A 257 14.77 -12.93 12.37
CA LEU A 257 13.32 -12.97 12.24
C LEU A 257 12.86 -14.43 12.06
N PRO A 258 11.67 -14.81 12.57
CA PRO A 258 11.12 -16.13 12.31
C PRO A 258 10.87 -16.32 10.80
N GLY A 259 11.10 -17.54 10.33
CA GLY A 259 10.75 -17.95 8.97
C GLY A 259 9.26 -18.27 8.84
N LEU A 260 8.81 -18.49 7.61
CA LEU A 260 7.45 -18.91 7.32
C LEU A 260 7.40 -20.44 7.12
N SER A 261 6.45 -21.12 7.77
CA SER A 261 6.31 -22.57 7.67
C SER A 261 6.15 -23.02 6.21
N GLY A 262 6.88 -24.07 5.81
CA GLY A 262 6.94 -24.55 4.42
C GLY A 262 7.94 -23.83 3.51
N TYR A 263 8.61 -22.77 4.00
CA TYR A 263 9.63 -22.02 3.27
C TYR A 263 10.96 -22.10 4.00
N THR A 264 12.04 -22.33 3.26
CA THR A 264 13.38 -22.51 3.83
C THR A 264 14.08 -21.17 4.03
N SER A 265 13.78 -20.19 3.18
CA SER A 265 14.44 -18.89 3.14
C SER A 265 13.45 -17.74 3.26
N ALA A 266 13.91 -16.60 3.77
CA ALA A 266 13.18 -15.35 3.77
C ALA A 266 14.12 -14.13 3.75
N CYS A 267 13.64 -13.03 3.17
CA CYS A 267 14.31 -11.72 3.20
C CYS A 267 13.30 -10.65 3.64
N ALA A 268 13.72 -9.74 4.53
CA ALA A 268 12.95 -8.55 4.84
C ALA A 268 13.32 -7.42 3.87
N SER A 269 12.49 -7.22 2.85
CA SER A 269 12.74 -6.29 1.74
C SER A 269 12.42 -4.84 2.10
N ALA A 270 11.48 -4.62 3.03
CA ALA A 270 10.94 -3.29 3.34
C ALA A 270 10.64 -3.12 4.84
N VAL A 271 10.70 -1.87 5.32
CA VAL A 271 10.38 -1.51 6.71
C VAL A 271 9.64 -0.18 6.75
N SER A 272 8.53 -0.11 7.47
CA SER A 272 7.78 1.14 7.67
C SER A 272 8.29 1.90 8.90
N ASN A 273 7.91 3.18 8.99
CA ASN A 273 8.31 4.06 10.09
C ASN A 273 7.78 3.64 11.47
N ASN A 274 6.74 2.82 11.55
CA ASN A 274 6.29 2.18 12.80
C ASN A 274 7.06 0.89 13.15
N GLY A 275 8.00 0.46 12.31
CA GLY A 275 8.85 -0.72 12.54
C GLY A 275 8.31 -2.04 11.99
N THR A 276 7.13 -2.06 11.35
CA THR A 276 6.64 -3.24 10.64
C THR A 276 7.55 -3.58 9.47
N LEU A 277 7.88 -4.86 9.31
CA LEU A 277 8.72 -5.36 8.22
C LEU A 277 7.86 -6.15 7.24
N ALA A 278 8.17 -6.05 5.95
CA ALA A 278 7.56 -6.86 4.90
C ALA A 278 8.64 -7.43 3.99
N GLY A 279 8.35 -8.56 3.35
CA GLY A 279 9.29 -9.20 2.45
C GLY A 279 8.76 -10.48 1.84
N THR A 280 9.69 -11.35 1.45
CA THR A 280 9.40 -12.55 0.68
C THR A 280 10.01 -13.77 1.36
N ALA A 281 9.21 -14.82 1.53
CA ALA A 281 9.66 -16.16 1.89
C ALA A 281 9.66 -17.05 0.65
N PHE A 282 10.65 -17.94 0.51
CA PHE A 282 10.81 -18.80 -0.68
C PHE A 282 11.43 -20.16 -0.31
N THR A 283 11.10 -21.19 -1.09
CA THR A 283 11.60 -22.56 -0.87
C THR A 283 13.04 -22.76 -1.35
N ARG A 284 13.42 -22.01 -2.37
CA ARG A 284 14.78 -21.81 -2.89
C ARG A 284 14.76 -20.54 -3.75
N VAL A 285 15.93 -20.05 -4.15
CA VAL A 285 16.01 -19.00 -5.17
C VAL A 285 15.26 -19.49 -6.43
N ASP A 286 14.35 -18.66 -6.95
CA ASP A 286 13.42 -18.96 -8.05
C ASP A 286 12.37 -20.06 -7.79
N GLY A 287 12.20 -20.46 -6.53
CA GLY A 287 11.18 -21.41 -6.09
C GLY A 287 9.80 -20.79 -5.82
N ASP A 288 8.91 -21.59 -5.23
CA ASP A 288 7.62 -21.07 -4.74
C ASP A 288 7.87 -20.02 -3.64
N SER A 289 7.11 -18.92 -3.70
CA SER A 289 7.31 -17.76 -2.84
C SER A 289 6.00 -17.21 -2.27
N ARG A 290 6.08 -16.62 -1.08
CA ARG A 290 4.96 -15.94 -0.43
C ARG A 290 5.38 -14.60 0.15
N ALA A 291 4.50 -13.63 -0.01
CA ALA A 291 4.58 -12.37 0.71
C ALA A 291 4.42 -12.64 2.21
N VAL A 292 5.36 -12.14 3.01
CA VAL A 292 5.40 -12.27 4.46
C VAL A 292 5.47 -10.88 5.10
N VAL A 293 4.75 -10.71 6.20
CA VAL A 293 4.81 -9.53 7.05
C VAL A 293 5.22 -9.95 8.46
N TRP A 294 6.14 -9.20 9.08
CA TRP A 294 6.51 -9.39 10.47
C TRP A 294 5.88 -8.30 11.32
N VAL A 295 4.93 -8.71 12.15
CA VAL A 295 4.18 -7.85 13.08
C VAL A 295 4.35 -8.45 14.48
N ASP A 296 4.72 -7.63 15.45
CA ASP A 296 4.95 -8.05 16.84
C ASP A 296 5.96 -9.22 16.97
N GLY A 297 6.98 -9.22 16.11
CA GLY A 297 8.02 -10.25 16.10
C GLY A 297 7.61 -11.59 15.47
N ALA A 298 6.36 -11.74 15.00
CA ALA A 298 5.87 -12.97 14.38
C ALA A 298 5.80 -12.85 12.85
N ALA A 299 6.23 -13.90 12.14
CA ALA A 299 6.07 -14.02 10.69
C ALA A 299 4.64 -14.43 10.35
N ARG A 300 3.98 -13.67 9.48
CA ARG A 300 2.63 -13.93 8.99
C ARG A 300 2.64 -14.00 7.47
N ASN A 301 2.12 -15.08 6.91
CA ASN A 301 1.85 -15.17 5.49
C ASN A 301 0.76 -14.16 5.14
N LEU A 302 1.07 -13.18 4.28
CA LEU A 302 0.13 -12.12 3.95
C LEU A 302 -1.15 -12.67 3.30
N ASN A 303 -1.06 -13.79 2.58
CA ASN A 303 -2.21 -14.47 1.98
C ASN A 303 -3.26 -14.94 3.00
N ASP A 304 -2.83 -15.23 4.24
CA ASP A 304 -3.71 -15.65 5.33
C ASP A 304 -4.30 -14.45 6.09
N GLN A 305 -3.87 -13.24 5.76
CA GLN A 305 -4.37 -11.99 6.33
C GLN A 305 -5.26 -11.22 5.34
N VAL A 306 -5.50 -11.74 4.14
CA VAL A 306 -6.38 -11.08 3.15
C VAL A 306 -7.83 -11.49 3.39
N ALA A 307 -8.72 -10.50 3.54
CA ALA A 307 -10.15 -10.76 3.62
C ALA A 307 -10.68 -11.23 2.26
N GLN A 308 -11.41 -12.36 2.26
CA GLN A 308 -12.03 -12.95 1.06
C GLN A 308 -11.11 -13.01 -0.18
N ARG A 309 -9.98 -13.69 -0.06
CA ARG A 309 -9.07 -13.96 -1.18
C ARG A 309 -9.70 -14.93 -2.19
N SER A 310 -9.80 -14.52 -3.45
CA SER A 310 -10.18 -15.41 -4.56
C SER A 310 -9.37 -15.13 -5.82
N GLY A 311 -8.84 -16.18 -6.45
CA GLY A 311 -8.27 -16.11 -7.81
C GLY A 311 -6.83 -15.59 -7.91
N TYR A 312 -6.11 -15.36 -6.81
CA TYR A 312 -4.70 -14.98 -6.83
C TYR A 312 -3.92 -15.42 -5.58
N THR A 313 -2.60 -15.41 -5.68
CA THR A 313 -1.65 -15.64 -4.58
C THR A 313 -0.61 -14.52 -4.54
N LEU A 314 -0.41 -13.90 -3.38
CA LEU A 314 0.61 -12.87 -3.16
C LEU A 314 1.98 -13.55 -3.02
N LEU A 315 2.89 -13.23 -3.94
CA LEU A 315 4.20 -13.86 -4.08
C LEU A 315 5.30 -13.09 -3.35
N THR A 316 5.35 -11.77 -3.56
CA THR A 316 6.40 -10.91 -3.00
C THR A 316 5.80 -9.70 -2.29
N ALA A 317 6.53 -9.17 -1.31
CA ALA A 317 6.28 -7.84 -0.75
C ALA A 317 7.56 -7.00 -0.93
N GLU A 318 7.50 -6.01 -1.80
CA GLU A 318 8.67 -5.22 -2.25
C GLU A 318 8.86 -3.93 -1.45
N ASP A 319 7.74 -3.34 -1.00
CA ASP A 319 7.75 -2.06 -0.30
C ASP A 319 6.56 -1.90 0.68
N ILE A 320 6.74 -1.04 1.68
CA ILE A 320 5.73 -0.73 2.70
C ILE A 320 5.81 0.74 3.13
N ASN A 321 4.69 1.46 3.03
CA ASN A 321 4.65 2.88 3.44
C ASN A 321 4.33 3.06 4.94
N ALA A 322 4.41 4.30 5.42
CA ALA A 322 4.13 4.67 6.82
C ALA A 322 2.70 4.33 7.31
N SER A 323 1.73 4.14 6.41
CA SER A 323 0.38 3.69 6.74
C SER A 323 0.25 2.16 6.82
N GLY A 324 1.35 1.43 6.63
CA GLY A 324 1.39 -0.03 6.59
C GLY A 324 0.84 -0.63 5.30
N GLN A 325 0.65 0.17 4.23
CA GLN A 325 0.25 -0.36 2.93
C GLN A 325 1.44 -1.06 2.30
N ILE A 326 1.25 -2.31 1.89
CA ILE A 326 2.29 -3.17 1.31
C ILE A 326 2.03 -3.31 -0.18
N VAL A 327 3.07 -3.21 -1.00
CA VAL A 327 3.01 -3.51 -2.44
C VAL A 327 3.93 -4.65 -2.81
N GLY A 328 3.61 -5.31 -3.92
CA GLY A 328 4.43 -6.37 -4.49
C GLY A 328 3.72 -7.06 -5.63
N THR A 329 4.10 -8.31 -5.91
CA THR A 329 3.58 -9.07 -7.04
C THR A 329 2.67 -10.21 -6.59
N ALA A 330 1.53 -10.36 -7.26
CA ALA A 330 0.59 -11.46 -7.12
C ALA A 330 0.52 -12.27 -8.41
N ARG A 331 0.33 -13.58 -8.30
CA ARG A 331 0.03 -14.47 -9.43
C ARG A 331 -1.46 -14.79 -9.45
N LEU A 332 -2.11 -14.50 -10.57
CA LEU A 332 -3.50 -14.83 -10.83
C LEU A 332 -3.67 -16.32 -11.18
N ALA A 333 -4.90 -16.83 -11.05
CA ALA A 333 -5.22 -18.22 -11.36
C ALA A 333 -4.94 -18.62 -12.83
N ASN A 334 -4.93 -17.66 -13.75
CA ASN A 334 -4.59 -17.87 -15.16
C ASN A 334 -3.08 -17.84 -15.45
N GLY A 335 -2.23 -17.74 -14.41
CA GLY A 335 -0.77 -17.71 -14.54
C GLY A 335 -0.16 -16.30 -14.64
N THR A 336 -0.91 -15.31 -15.11
CA THR A 336 -0.41 -13.92 -15.22
C THR A 336 -0.13 -13.28 -13.87
N THR A 337 0.74 -12.29 -13.85
CA THR A 337 1.16 -11.54 -12.68
C THR A 337 0.55 -10.15 -12.63
N ARG A 338 0.20 -9.69 -11.43
CA ARG A 338 -0.30 -8.34 -11.18
C ARG A 338 0.45 -7.72 -10.02
N GLY A 339 0.76 -6.44 -10.13
CA GLY A 339 1.08 -5.64 -8.97
C GLY A 339 -0.13 -5.63 -8.03
N TYR A 340 0.10 -5.52 -6.74
CA TYR A 340 -0.98 -5.32 -5.78
C TYR A 340 -0.64 -4.22 -4.78
N ILE A 341 -1.68 -3.67 -4.18
CA ILE A 341 -1.58 -2.93 -2.92
C ILE A 341 -2.45 -3.61 -1.87
N ALA A 342 -1.85 -3.98 -0.74
CA ALA A 342 -2.50 -4.53 0.42
C ALA A 342 -2.59 -3.43 1.48
N THR A 343 -3.80 -2.97 1.78
CA THR A 343 -4.08 -1.90 2.74
C THR A 343 -4.62 -2.51 4.05
N PRO A 344 -4.01 -2.23 5.21
CA PRO A 344 -4.54 -2.65 6.50
C PRO A 344 -6.01 -2.28 6.68
N SER A 345 -6.84 -3.19 7.18
CA SER A 345 -8.25 -2.95 7.48
C SER A 345 -8.37 -2.26 8.83
N THR A 346 -8.69 -0.97 8.79
CA THR A 346 -8.79 -0.07 9.94
C THR A 346 -10.13 0.66 9.89
N ALA A 347 -10.52 1.33 10.98
CA ALA A 347 -11.74 2.14 11.00
C ALA A 347 -11.82 3.22 9.90
N SER A 348 -10.68 3.63 9.31
CA SER A 348 -10.66 4.60 8.20
C SER A 348 -10.58 3.93 6.83
N SER A 349 -9.75 2.91 6.67
CA SER A 349 -9.53 2.28 5.37
C SER A 349 -10.74 1.50 4.87
N ILE A 350 -11.59 0.96 5.76
CA ILE A 350 -12.85 0.31 5.36
C ILE A 350 -13.76 1.24 4.57
N TYR A 351 -13.60 2.56 4.67
CA TYR A 351 -14.41 3.55 3.98
C TYR A 351 -13.74 4.17 2.76
N THR A 352 -12.45 3.91 2.54
CA THR A 352 -11.62 4.70 1.62
C THR A 352 -10.67 3.89 0.73
N ALA A 353 -10.37 2.64 1.10
CA ALA A 353 -9.53 1.75 0.33
C ALA A 353 -10.41 0.72 -0.42
N PRO A 354 -10.21 0.53 -1.73
CA PRO A 354 -10.92 -0.52 -2.45
C PRO A 354 -10.57 -1.92 -1.95
N GLY A 355 -11.53 -2.84 -2.03
CA GLY A 355 -11.34 -4.26 -1.74
C GLY A 355 -12.25 -4.78 -0.64
N TYR A 356 -12.05 -6.05 -0.30
CA TYR A 356 -12.71 -6.70 0.82
C TYR A 356 -11.91 -6.46 2.09
N HIS A 357 -12.60 -6.14 3.18
CA HIS A 357 -12.00 -5.93 4.49
C HIS A 357 -12.66 -6.85 5.51
N GLN A 358 -11.90 -7.19 6.55
CA GLN A 358 -12.44 -7.76 7.77
C GLN A 358 -12.12 -6.83 8.92
N PHE A 359 -13.15 -6.30 9.57
CA PHE A 359 -12.98 -5.31 10.64
C PHE A 359 -14.12 -5.46 11.66
N ASN A 360 -13.76 -5.52 12.94
CA ASN A 360 -14.67 -5.76 14.07
C ASN A 360 -15.60 -6.97 13.86
N GLY A 361 -15.03 -8.10 13.45
CA GLY A 361 -15.77 -9.35 13.24
C GLY A 361 -16.74 -9.35 12.05
N ARG A 362 -16.68 -8.34 11.18
CA ARG A 362 -17.58 -8.20 10.04
C ARG A 362 -16.81 -8.07 8.74
N LEU A 363 -17.42 -8.57 7.67
CA LEU A 363 -16.94 -8.38 6.31
C LEU A 363 -17.48 -7.08 5.74
N TRP A 364 -16.58 -6.29 5.17
CA TRP A 364 -16.87 -5.07 4.46
C TRP A 364 -16.34 -5.18 3.04
N ARG A 365 -16.94 -4.47 2.10
CA ARG A 365 -16.37 -4.28 0.78
C ARG A 365 -16.50 -2.83 0.39
N THR A 366 -15.45 -2.29 -0.19
CA THR A 366 -15.41 -0.90 -0.64
C THR A 366 -15.01 -0.85 -2.10
N ASN A 367 -15.76 -0.08 -2.88
CA ASN A 367 -15.46 0.18 -4.28
C ASN A 367 -15.39 1.69 -4.50
N CYS A 368 -14.30 2.16 -5.11
CA CYS A 368 -14.08 3.58 -5.34
C CYS A 368 -14.08 3.92 -6.83
N GLU A 369 -14.56 5.12 -7.15
CA GLU A 369 -14.59 5.66 -8.50
C GLU A 369 -14.13 7.13 -8.48
N PRO A 370 -13.51 7.62 -9.57
CA PRO A 370 -13.24 9.05 -9.73
C PRO A 370 -14.54 9.87 -9.62
N TYR A 371 -14.50 10.98 -8.89
CA TYR A 371 -15.64 11.86 -8.71
C TYR A 371 -15.21 13.32 -8.66
N SER A 372 -15.38 14.04 -9.78
CA SER A 372 -14.92 15.42 -9.92
C SER A 372 -13.42 15.53 -9.55
N GLN A 373 -13.08 16.33 -8.54
CA GLN A 373 -11.71 16.52 -8.04
C GLN A 373 -11.38 15.65 -6.80
N THR A 374 -12.18 14.62 -6.52
CA THR A 374 -11.93 13.62 -5.46
C THR A 374 -12.25 12.21 -5.97
N SER A 375 -12.24 11.21 -5.09
CA SER A 375 -12.82 9.89 -5.32
C SER A 375 -14.05 9.71 -4.42
N ARG A 376 -15.02 8.95 -4.92
CA ARG A 376 -16.19 8.52 -4.17
C ARG A 376 -16.11 7.02 -3.96
N CYS A 377 -16.25 6.57 -2.73
CA CYS A 377 -16.19 5.16 -2.35
C CYS A 377 -17.54 4.72 -1.80
N THR A 378 -18.11 3.66 -2.37
CA THR A 378 -19.28 2.96 -1.84
C THR A 378 -18.79 1.87 -0.92
N THR A 379 -19.24 1.88 0.33
CA THR A 379 -18.94 0.85 1.32
C THR A 379 -20.19 0.04 1.61
N GLU A 380 -20.05 -1.27 1.54
CA GLU A 380 -21.06 -2.26 1.90
C GLU A 380 -20.54 -3.16 3.01
N ILE A 381 -21.46 -3.73 3.77
CA ILE A 381 -21.18 -4.57 4.92
C ILE A 381 -22.08 -5.80 4.90
N ILE A 382 -21.56 -6.96 5.30
CA ILE A 382 -22.40 -8.12 5.57
C ILE A 382 -23.26 -7.82 6.81
N ALA A 383 -24.57 -7.79 6.62
CA ALA A 383 -25.55 -7.52 7.67
C ALA A 383 -26.83 -8.32 7.42
N THR A 384 -27.56 -8.63 8.50
CA THR A 384 -28.95 -9.05 8.38
C THR A 384 -29.85 -7.83 8.41
N THR A 385 -30.61 -7.63 7.32
CA THR A 385 -31.62 -6.58 7.20
C THR A 385 -33.01 -7.18 7.10
N VAL A 386 -34.05 -6.39 7.35
CA VAL A 386 -35.43 -6.79 7.07
C VAL A 386 -35.78 -6.33 5.67
N GLN A 387 -36.22 -7.22 4.79
CA GLN A 387 -36.63 -6.90 3.43
C GLN A 387 -38.04 -7.39 3.13
N VAL A 388 -38.75 -6.70 2.24
CA VAL A 388 -40.04 -7.16 1.73
C VAL A 388 -39.79 -8.09 0.55
N VAL A 389 -39.97 -9.39 0.77
CA VAL A 389 -39.79 -10.44 -0.25
C VAL A 389 -41.12 -11.16 -0.41
N GLY A 390 -41.70 -11.10 -1.63
CA GLY A 390 -43.03 -11.67 -1.90
C GLY A 390 -44.14 -11.04 -1.07
N GLY A 391 -44.06 -9.72 -0.81
CA GLY A 391 -45.05 -8.98 -0.01
C GLY A 391 -44.97 -9.21 1.51
N ARG A 392 -43.98 -9.95 2.00
CA ARG A 392 -43.79 -10.24 3.44
C ARG A 392 -42.43 -9.77 3.92
N TYR A 393 -42.36 -9.32 5.18
CA TYR A 393 -41.08 -9.05 5.83
C TYR A 393 -40.31 -10.34 6.08
N GLN A 394 -39.06 -10.35 5.64
CA GLN A 394 -38.12 -11.45 5.80
C GLN A 394 -36.77 -10.90 6.26
N ARG A 395 -36.08 -11.64 7.13
CA ARG A 395 -34.68 -11.34 7.49
C ARG A 395 -33.78 -11.87 6.38
N VAL A 396 -33.02 -10.98 5.74
CA VAL A 396 -32.11 -11.31 4.65
C VAL A 396 -30.70 -10.93 5.09
N THR A 397 -29.79 -11.90 5.07
CA THR A 397 -28.36 -11.67 5.33
C THR A 397 -27.61 -11.55 4.02
N GLY A 398 -26.88 -10.46 3.83
CA GLY A 398 -26.09 -10.25 2.64
C GLY A 398 -25.37 -8.91 2.64
N TRP A 399 -24.76 -8.58 1.51
CA TRP A 399 -24.15 -7.27 1.29
C TRP A 399 -25.21 -6.18 1.35
N THR A 400 -25.03 -5.27 2.29
CA THR A 400 -25.93 -4.15 2.53
C THR A 400 -25.13 -2.86 2.42
N PHE A 401 -25.68 -1.87 1.72
CA PHE A 401 -25.10 -0.53 1.69
C PHE A 401 -24.90 0.04 3.09
N ASN A 402 -23.70 0.51 3.38
CA ASN A 402 -23.38 1.20 4.62
C ASN A 402 -23.33 2.72 4.40
N ASN A 403 -22.47 3.19 3.49
CA ASN A 403 -22.34 4.62 3.22
C ASN A 403 -21.61 4.92 1.90
N LEU A 404 -21.66 6.18 1.50
CA LEU A 404 -20.80 6.79 0.47
C LEU A 404 -19.75 7.69 1.12
N THR A 405 -18.48 7.50 0.80
CA THR A 405 -17.37 8.32 1.29
C THR A 405 -16.79 9.16 0.16
N TYR A 406 -16.72 10.47 0.36
CA TYR A 406 -15.88 11.34 -0.45
C TYR A 406 -14.53 11.45 0.23
N THR A 407 -13.52 10.93 -0.45
CA THR A 407 -12.17 10.81 0.09
C THR A 407 -11.50 12.18 0.27
N PRO A 408 -10.40 12.30 1.05
CA PRO A 408 -9.78 13.59 1.38
C PRO A 408 -9.61 14.51 0.16
N SER A 409 -10.20 15.71 0.25
CA SER A 409 -10.05 16.78 -0.74
C SER A 409 -10.14 18.15 -0.06
N ALA A 410 -9.73 19.22 -0.76
CA ALA A 410 -9.73 20.56 -0.18
C ALA A 410 -11.14 21.01 0.23
N GLU A 411 -11.29 21.63 1.41
CA GLU A 411 -12.57 22.18 1.90
C GLU A 411 -13.19 23.18 0.92
N SER A 412 -12.36 23.91 0.17
CA SER A 412 -12.78 24.88 -0.85
C SER A 412 -13.64 24.26 -1.97
N LEU A 413 -13.51 22.96 -2.23
CA LEU A 413 -14.34 22.23 -3.20
C LEU A 413 -15.79 22.03 -2.73
N TRP A 414 -16.03 22.23 -1.43
CA TRP A 414 -17.29 21.91 -0.77
C TRP A 414 -18.08 23.14 -0.34
N VAL A 415 -17.64 24.35 -0.72
CA VAL A 415 -18.33 25.60 -0.38
C VAL A 415 -19.79 25.56 -0.85
N GLY A 416 -20.71 25.80 0.08
CA GLY A 416 -22.15 25.77 -0.17
C GLY A 416 -22.76 24.36 -0.24
N ASN A 417 -21.97 23.30 -0.14
CA ASN A 417 -22.48 21.92 -0.12
C ASN A 417 -22.89 21.51 1.31
N PRO A 418 -24.15 21.12 1.54
CA PRO A 418 -24.62 20.77 2.88
C PRO A 418 -24.03 19.47 3.43
N LEU A 419 -23.38 18.64 2.61
CA LEU A 419 -22.64 17.45 3.07
C LEU A 419 -21.34 17.79 3.83
N ALA A 420 -20.86 19.02 3.70
CA ALA A 420 -19.60 19.48 4.27
C ALA A 420 -19.78 20.62 5.29
N ARG A 421 -21.02 20.82 5.79
CA ARG A 421 -21.33 21.86 6.76
C ARG A 421 -22.31 21.34 7.80
N THR A 422 -22.01 21.56 9.08
CA THR A 422 -22.93 21.21 10.17
C THR A 422 -24.29 21.88 9.99
N GLY A 423 -25.37 21.12 10.11
CA GLY A 423 -26.74 21.62 10.03
C GLY A 423 -27.73 20.61 9.46
N SER A 424 -29.01 20.99 9.45
CA SER A 424 -30.11 20.19 8.89
C SER A 424 -30.60 20.81 7.59
N TRP A 425 -31.06 19.98 6.65
CA TRP A 425 -31.51 20.39 5.33
C TRP A 425 -32.48 19.38 4.73
N THR A 426 -33.19 19.79 3.69
CA THR A 426 -34.11 18.92 2.95
C THR A 426 -33.65 18.80 1.51
N ASN A 427 -33.74 17.61 0.94
CA ASN A 427 -33.47 17.37 -0.47
C ASN A 427 -34.40 16.29 -1.01
N GLN A 428 -35.09 16.61 -2.10
CA GLN A 428 -36.11 15.74 -2.72
C GLN A 428 -37.14 15.21 -1.70
N GLY A 429 -37.61 16.09 -0.80
CA GLY A 429 -38.59 15.75 0.24
C GLY A 429 -38.04 14.93 1.41
N ARG A 430 -36.75 14.58 1.42
CA ARG A 430 -36.12 13.82 2.51
C ARG A 430 -35.37 14.75 3.44
N GLN A 431 -35.47 14.50 4.75
CA GLN A 431 -34.75 15.26 5.77
C GLN A 431 -33.34 14.70 5.95
N TRP A 432 -32.37 15.60 6.07
CA TRP A 432 -30.96 15.32 6.22
C TRP A 432 -30.38 16.14 7.38
N LYS A 433 -29.32 15.62 7.98
CA LYS A 433 -28.45 16.38 8.88
C LYS A 433 -27.00 16.04 8.62
N THR A 434 -26.11 17.01 8.81
CA THR A 434 -24.67 16.84 8.74
C THR A 434 -24.05 17.31 10.04
N GLU A 435 -23.05 16.59 10.53
CA GLU A 435 -22.16 17.02 11.61
C GLU A 435 -20.72 17.02 11.08
N CYS A 436 -19.93 18.02 11.48
CA CYS A 436 -18.55 18.19 11.02
C CYS A 436 -17.64 18.50 12.19
N LYS A 437 -16.39 18.03 12.10
CA LYS A 437 -15.30 18.40 13.04
C LYS A 437 -15.64 18.07 14.51
N THR A 438 -16.47 17.05 14.75
CA THR A 438 -16.83 16.57 16.09
C THR A 438 -15.94 15.40 16.50
N PRO A 439 -15.96 14.96 17.79
CA PRO A 439 -15.28 13.72 18.19
C PRO A 439 -15.71 12.49 17.38
N ALA A 440 -16.97 12.43 16.93
CA ALA A 440 -17.50 11.32 16.14
C ALA A 440 -17.03 11.31 14.68
N THR A 441 -16.69 12.49 14.12
CA THR A 441 -16.22 12.60 12.74
C THR A 441 -14.71 12.75 12.61
N GLY A 442 -14.04 13.22 13.67
CA GLY A 442 -12.68 13.72 13.62
C GLY A 442 -12.62 15.14 13.05
N ARG A 443 -11.46 15.79 13.19
CA ARG A 443 -11.24 17.22 12.84
C ARG A 443 -11.31 17.52 11.33
N ASN A 444 -11.05 16.52 10.49
CA ASN A 444 -10.97 16.66 9.02
C ASN A 444 -12.06 15.85 8.32
N ALA A 445 -13.27 15.78 8.91
CA ALA A 445 -14.38 15.13 8.24
C ALA A 445 -15.75 15.68 8.66
N CYS A 446 -16.73 15.38 7.82
CA CYS A 446 -18.15 15.48 8.10
C CYS A 446 -18.82 14.12 7.92
N ARG A 447 -19.88 13.87 8.68
CA ARG A 447 -20.82 12.76 8.48
C ARG A 447 -22.21 13.32 8.24
N SER A 448 -22.88 12.80 7.22
CA SER A 448 -24.27 13.12 6.92
C SER A 448 -25.18 11.93 7.15
N TYR A 449 -26.37 12.25 7.64
CA TYR A 449 -27.40 11.31 8.01
C TYR A 449 -28.69 11.67 7.30
N ILE A 450 -29.49 10.66 7.00
CA ILE A 450 -30.80 10.78 6.36
C ILE A 450 -31.88 10.27 7.30
N TYR A 451 -33.01 10.97 7.40
CA TYR A 451 -34.14 10.52 8.18
C TYR A 451 -34.99 9.56 7.35
N ALA A 452 -35.17 8.33 7.84
CA ALA A 452 -35.88 7.30 7.11
C ALA A 452 -36.60 6.32 8.06
N THR A 453 -37.65 5.67 7.54
CA THR A 453 -38.31 4.54 8.19
C THR A 453 -37.45 3.30 8.05
N VAL A 454 -37.12 2.66 9.17
CA VAL A 454 -36.53 1.31 9.20
C VAL A 454 -37.53 0.29 9.70
N VAL A 455 -37.27 -0.98 9.44
CA VAL A 455 -38.00 -2.09 10.04
C VAL A 455 -37.03 -2.91 10.88
N SER A 456 -37.33 -3.04 12.18
CA SER A 456 -36.60 -3.91 13.10
C SER A 456 -37.28 -5.28 13.19
N ALA A 457 -36.50 -6.31 13.55
CA ALA A 457 -37.00 -7.65 13.78
C ALA A 457 -36.65 -8.11 15.20
N THR A 458 -37.66 -8.47 16.00
CA THR A 458 -37.47 -8.97 17.36
C THR A 458 -37.83 -10.44 17.42
N ALA A 459 -36.94 -11.28 17.97
CA ALA A 459 -37.18 -12.72 18.07
C ALA A 459 -38.35 -13.01 19.03
N LYS A 460 -39.20 -13.98 18.67
CA LYS A 460 -40.31 -14.43 19.52
C LYS A 460 -39.90 -15.64 20.37
N PRO A 461 -40.40 -15.76 21.62
CA PRO A 461 -40.41 -17.04 22.33
C PRO A 461 -41.21 -18.06 21.51
N GLY A 462 -40.59 -19.16 21.08
CA GLY A 462 -41.22 -20.17 20.20
C GLY A 462 -40.85 -20.09 18.72
N GLY A 463 -39.99 -19.15 18.32
CA GLY A 463 -39.45 -19.05 16.96
C GLY A 463 -40.13 -18.00 16.08
N GLY A 464 -39.41 -17.58 15.03
CA GLY A 464 -39.82 -16.48 14.16
C GLY A 464 -39.58 -15.08 14.77
N TYR A 465 -40.11 -14.06 14.09
CA TYR A 465 -39.86 -12.65 14.42
C TYR A 465 -41.16 -11.83 14.42
N THR A 466 -41.22 -10.80 15.28
CA THR A 466 -42.11 -9.64 15.11
C THR A 466 -41.36 -8.55 14.37
N TYR A 467 -42.08 -7.78 13.55
CA TYR A 467 -41.51 -6.66 12.80
C TYR A 467 -42.17 -5.35 13.23
N ALA A 468 -41.37 -4.31 13.45
CA ALA A 468 -41.85 -2.98 13.81
C ALA A 468 -41.15 -1.92 12.98
N SER A 469 -41.89 -0.93 12.50
CA SER A 469 -41.33 0.22 11.79
C SER A 469 -41.06 1.37 12.74
N SER A 470 -39.96 2.09 12.50
CA SER A 470 -39.63 3.31 13.25
C SER A 470 -38.85 4.28 12.37
N ASN A 471 -39.09 5.58 12.53
CA ASN A 471 -38.29 6.60 11.85
C ASN A 471 -37.04 6.92 12.67
N GLN A 472 -35.87 6.96 12.02
CA GLN A 472 -34.61 7.30 12.67
C GLN A 472 -33.62 7.94 11.69
N TRP A 473 -32.56 8.55 12.24
CA TRP A 473 -31.43 9.07 11.48
C TRP A 473 -30.47 7.93 11.12
N LEU A 474 -30.27 7.71 9.81
CA LEU A 474 -29.35 6.70 9.27
C LEU A 474 -28.10 7.36 8.73
N PHE A 475 -26.94 6.84 9.10
CA PHE A 475 -25.67 7.26 8.53
C PHE A 475 -25.64 7.00 7.03
N ASN A 476 -25.19 7.97 6.23
CA ASN A 476 -25.26 7.86 4.77
C ASN A 476 -24.00 8.34 4.05
N ASN A 477 -23.37 9.43 4.49
CA ASN A 477 -22.18 9.97 3.84
C ASN A 477 -21.05 10.31 4.79
N ILE A 478 -19.82 10.21 4.29
CA ILE A 478 -18.62 10.84 4.86
C ILE A 478 -18.05 11.81 3.83
N VAL A 479 -17.62 12.99 4.26
CA VAL A 479 -16.72 13.86 3.48
C VAL A 479 -15.44 14.02 4.28
N HIS A 480 -14.30 13.66 3.70
CA HIS A 480 -12.99 13.89 4.29
C HIS A 480 -12.31 15.12 3.68
N PHE A 481 -11.54 15.83 4.52
CA PHE A 481 -10.78 17.00 4.12
C PHE A 481 -9.27 16.75 4.15
N SER A 482 -8.52 17.40 3.25
CA SER A 482 -7.06 17.30 3.10
C SER A 482 -6.35 18.59 3.47
#